data_AF-A0AB35FW40-F1
#
_entry.id   AF-A0AB35FW40-F1
#
_cell.length_a   1.000
_cell.length_b   1.000
_cell.length_c   1.000
_cell.angle_alpha   90.00
_cell.angle_beta   90.00
_cell.angle_gamma   90.00
#
_symmetry.space_group_name_H-M   'P 1'
#
loop_
_entity.id
_entity.type
_entity.pdbx_description
1 polymer ?
#
loop_
_entity_poly.entity_id
_entity_poly.type
_entity_poly.pdbx_seq_one_letter_code
_entity_poly.pdbx_strand_id
1 'polypeptide(L)'
;MIFKKPDADWLHNSLSKLLLNDTISNTEKKLFVSAKHALETTKNDRAVVSSLKSELTPLAINQKLTTVSVQFFNELSQRYIGPTGIGGRDVLFNI
;
A
#
# COMPACT_ATOMS: atom_id res chain seq x y z
N MET A 1 16.28 -14.11 -10.14
CA MET A 1 15.08 -13.62 -9.43
C MET A 1 14.22 -12.87 -10.43
N ILE A 2 13.04 -13.41 -10.79
CA ILE A 2 12.08 -12.69 -11.61
C ILE A 2 11.33 -11.75 -10.65
N PHE A 3 11.76 -10.50 -10.57
CA PHE A 3 10.96 -9.47 -9.93
C PHE A 3 9.65 -9.38 -10.71
N LYS A 4 8.50 -9.70 -10.09
CA LYS A 4 7.19 -9.41 -10.69
C LYS A 4 7.19 -7.93 -11.06
N LYS A 5 6.88 -7.62 -12.32
CA LYS A 5 6.78 -6.23 -12.78
C LYS A 5 5.79 -5.50 -11.87
N PRO A 6 6.13 -4.29 -11.38
CA PRO A 6 5.18 -3.51 -10.62
C PRO A 6 3.92 -3.30 -11.47
N ASP A 7 2.77 -3.73 -10.94
CA ASP A 7 1.48 -3.60 -11.60
C ASP A 7 0.92 -2.21 -11.28
N ALA A 8 1.47 -1.23 -12.00
CA ALA A 8 1.16 0.19 -11.84
C ALA A 8 -0.34 0.46 -12.02
N ASP A 9 -0.97 -0.26 -12.95
CA ASP A 9 -2.41 -0.15 -13.25
C ASP A 9 -3.25 -0.61 -12.06
N TRP A 10 -2.93 -1.77 -11.48
CA TRP A 10 -3.59 -2.21 -10.25
C TRP A 10 -3.41 -1.21 -9.10
N LEU A 11 -2.19 -0.69 -8.90
CA LEU A 11 -1.91 0.24 -7.81
C LEU A 11 -2.72 1.53 -7.96
N HIS A 12 -2.74 2.10 -9.18
CA HIS A 12 -3.49 3.30 -9.49
C HIS A 12 -5.01 3.10 -9.35
N ASN A 13 -5.53 1.97 -9.82
CA ASN A 13 -6.94 1.61 -9.69
C ASN A 13 -7.34 1.39 -8.21
N SER A 14 -6.49 0.72 -7.44
CA SER A 14 -6.74 0.44 -6.02
C SER A 14 -6.76 1.71 -5.19
N LEU A 15 -5.82 2.63 -5.41
CA LEU A 15 -5.83 3.95 -4.79
C LEU A 15 -7.08 4.74 -5.16
N SER A 16 -7.51 4.70 -6.42
CA SER A 16 -8.73 5.38 -6.86
C SER A 16 -9.99 4.82 -6.17
N LYS A 17 -10.08 3.50 -6.00
CA LYS A 17 -11.19 2.86 -5.26
C LYS A 17 -11.21 3.23 -3.79
N LEU A 18 -10.05 3.30 -3.14
CA LEU A 18 -9.95 3.74 -1.74
C LEU A 18 -10.40 5.18 -1.57
N LEU A 19 -9.99 6.06 -2.48
CA LEU A 19 -10.33 7.48 -2.43
C LEU A 19 -11.83 7.77 -2.66
N LEU A 20 -12.55 6.85 -3.32
CA LEU A 20 -14.00 6.89 -3.50
C LEU A 20 -14.77 6.33 -2.29
N ASN A 21 -14.09 5.70 -1.34
CA ASN A 21 -14.74 5.11 -0.19
C ASN A 21 -14.90 6.14 0.93
N ASP A 22 -16.13 6.45 1.37
CA ASP A 22 -16.36 7.42 2.45
C ASP A 22 -15.97 6.92 3.84
N THR A 23 -15.61 5.64 3.99
CA THR A 23 -15.20 5.07 5.28
C THR A 23 -13.74 5.31 5.63
N ILE A 24 -12.89 5.73 4.68
CA ILE A 24 -11.47 5.99 4.95
C ILE A 24 -11.31 7.28 5.76
N SER A 25 -10.43 7.26 6.75
CA SER A 25 -10.12 8.43 7.56
C SER A 25 -9.43 9.51 6.73
N ASN A 26 -9.58 10.76 7.15
CA ASN A 26 -8.95 11.90 6.48
C ASN A 26 -7.41 11.79 6.45
N THR A 27 -6.81 11.11 7.43
CA THR A 27 -5.38 10.79 7.47
C THR A 27 -4.99 9.82 6.35
N GLU A 28 -5.74 8.72 6.19
CA GLU A 28 -5.51 7.72 5.15
C GLU A 28 -5.73 8.32 3.76
N LYS A 29 -6.77 9.14 3.61
CA LYS A 29 -7.08 9.84 2.36
C LYS A 29 -5.91 10.72 1.89
N LYS A 30 -5.27 11.46 2.79
CA LYS A 30 -4.08 12.26 2.46
C LYS A 30 -2.92 11.41 1.95
N LEU A 31 -2.66 10.27 2.61
CA LEU A 31 -1.62 9.33 2.18
C LEU A 31 -1.89 8.78 0.78
N PHE A 32 -3.14 8.36 0.53
CA PHE A 32 -3.53 7.78 -0.76
C PHE A 32 -3.53 8.80 -1.91
N VAL A 33 -3.94 10.06 -1.65
CA VAL A 33 -3.84 11.15 -2.64
C VAL A 33 -2.37 11.41 -2.99
N SER A 34 -1.50 11.54 -1.99
CA SER A 34 -0.06 11.77 -2.21
C SER A 34 0.58 10.64 -3.00
N ALA A 35 0.24 9.39 -2.69
CA ALA A 35 0.74 8.23 -3.42
C ALA A 35 0.26 8.19 -4.87
N LYS A 36 -1.03 8.50 -5.12
CA LYS A 36 -1.57 8.57 -6.48
C LYS A 36 -0.85 9.63 -7.31
N HIS A 37 -0.69 10.83 -6.75
CA HIS A 37 0.03 11.91 -7.41
C HIS A 37 1.49 11.55 -7.69
N ALA A 38 2.15 10.84 -6.78
CA ALA A 38 3.51 10.36 -6.97
C ALA A 38 3.63 9.32 -8.11
N LEU A 39 2.63 8.45 -8.30
CA LEU A 39 2.61 7.50 -9.43
C LEU A 39 2.47 8.24 -10.75
N GLU A 40 1.55 9.19 -10.82
CA GLU A 40 1.29 9.99 -12.01
C GLU A 40 2.52 10.84 -12.40
N THR A 41 3.27 11.33 -11.41
CA THR A 41 4.43 12.22 -11.62
C THR A 41 5.73 11.47 -11.90
N THR A 42 6.09 10.49 -11.06
CA THR A 42 7.44 9.91 -11.06
C THR A 42 7.59 8.71 -11.98
N LYS A 43 6.47 8.06 -12.38
CA LYS A 43 6.46 6.76 -13.07
C LYS A 43 7.35 5.71 -12.40
N ASN A 44 7.61 5.85 -11.09
CA ASN A 44 8.46 4.97 -10.30
C ASN A 44 7.63 4.29 -9.23
N ASP A 45 6.92 3.25 -9.65
CA ASP A 45 5.99 2.50 -8.79
C ASP A 45 6.69 1.95 -7.55
N ARG A 46 7.95 1.51 -7.69
CA ARG A 46 8.71 0.92 -6.58
C ARG A 46 8.96 1.93 -5.46
N ALA A 47 9.31 3.17 -5.82
CA ALA A 47 9.51 4.24 -4.84
C ALA A 47 8.19 4.57 -4.12
N VAL A 48 7.09 4.66 -4.87
CA VAL A 48 5.77 4.92 -4.29
C VAL A 48 5.33 3.80 -3.35
N VAL A 49 5.49 2.53 -3.75
CA VAL A 49 5.15 1.39 -2.89
C VAL A 49 5.99 1.37 -1.63
N SER A 50 7.30 1.66 -1.71
CA SER A 50 8.16 1.73 -0.53
C SER A 50 7.71 2.83 0.43
N SER A 51 7.30 3.99 -0.11
CA SER A 51 6.79 5.10 0.70
C SER A 51 5.45 4.75 1.35
N LEU A 52 4.49 4.23 0.56
CA LEU A 52 3.19 3.77 1.06
C LEU A 52 3.36 2.77 2.20
N LYS A 53 4.24 1.78 2.03
CA LYS A 53 4.51 0.80 3.10
C LYS A 53 5.06 1.47 4.35
N SER A 54 6.00 2.42 4.22
CA SER A 54 6.57 3.12 5.37
C SER A 54 5.53 3.93 6.15
N GLU A 55 4.54 4.52 5.47
CA GLU A 55 3.50 5.33 6.11
C GLU A 55 2.33 4.47 6.65
N LEU A 56 1.97 3.39 5.96
CA LEU A 56 0.87 2.50 6.37
C LEU A 56 1.28 1.54 7.50
N THR A 57 2.55 1.11 7.56
CA THR A 57 3.04 0.19 8.62
C THR A 57 2.74 0.70 10.03
N PRO A 58 3.14 1.93 10.43
CA PRO A 58 2.83 2.42 11.77
C PRO A 58 1.32 2.58 12.00
N LEU A 59 0.55 2.93 10.98
CA LEU A 59 -0.92 3.02 11.11
C LEU A 59 -1.57 1.65 11.31
N ALA A 60 -1.07 0.62 10.62
CA ALA A 60 -1.51 -0.76 10.79
C ALA A 60 -1.19 -1.28 12.19
N ILE A 61 0.04 -1.07 12.67
CA ILE A 61 0.48 -1.48 14.02
C ILE A 61 -0.38 -0.82 15.11
N ASN A 62 -0.73 0.45 14.93
CA ASN A 62 -1.57 1.19 15.87
C ASN A 62 -3.08 0.97 15.65
N GLN A 63 -3.48 0.06 14.76
CA GLN A 63 -4.88 -0.22 14.42
C GLN A 63 -5.67 1.03 14.02
N LYS A 64 -4.99 1.99 13.37
CA LYS A 64 -5.57 3.26 12.87
C LYS A 64 -5.97 3.18 11.40
N LEU A 65 -5.75 2.05 10.75
CA LEU A 65 -6.23 1.79 9.40
C LEU A 65 -7.66 1.28 9.44
N THR A 66 -8.46 1.77 8.51
CA THR A 66 -9.79 1.21 8.25
C THR A 66 -9.66 -0.18 7.63
N THR A 67 -10.70 -1.00 7.76
CA THR A 67 -10.72 -2.37 7.22
C THR A 67 -10.33 -2.41 5.74
N VAL A 68 -10.80 -1.45 4.95
CA VAL A 68 -10.49 -1.38 3.51
C VAL A 68 -9.03 -1.01 3.24
N SER A 69 -8.42 -0.17 4.07
CA SER A 69 -6.99 0.17 3.98
C SER A 69 -6.10 -0.98 4.43
N VAL A 70 -6.51 -1.75 5.43
CA VAL A 70 -5.80 -2.97 5.85
C VAL A 70 -5.81 -3.99 4.72
N GLN A 71 -6.96 -4.21 4.07
CA GLN A 71 -7.06 -5.11 2.91
C GLN A 71 -6.15 -4.66 1.77
N PHE A 72 -6.18 -3.38 1.42
CA PHE A 72 -5.26 -2.82 0.42
C PHE A 72 -3.79 -3.03 0.80
N PHE A 73 -3.43 -2.78 2.05
CA PHE A 73 -2.05 -2.89 2.52
C PHE A 73 -1.54 -4.34 2.47
N ASN A 74 -2.41 -5.31 2.76
CA ASN A 74 -2.11 -6.74 2.58
C ASN A 74 -1.88 -7.09 1.10
N GLU A 75 -2.77 -6.67 0.20
CA GLU A 75 -2.59 -6.92 -1.23
C GLU A 75 -1.32 -6.25 -1.78
N LEU A 76 -1.03 -5.02 -1.34
CA LEU A 76 0.18 -4.29 -1.70
C LEU A 76 1.43 -5.07 -1.28
N SER A 77 1.45 -5.57 -0.04
CA SER A 77 2.57 -6.35 0.49
C SER A 77 2.74 -7.66 -0.29
N GLN A 78 1.67 -8.40 -0.54
CA GLN A 78 1.74 -9.66 -1.29
C GLN A 78 2.23 -9.48 -2.73
N ARG A 79 1.77 -8.43 -3.42
CA ARG A 79 2.11 -8.19 -4.83
C ARG A 79 3.54 -7.71 -5.02
N TYR A 80 4.07 -6.94 -4.07
CA TYR A 80 5.38 -6.27 -4.22
C TYR A 80 6.51 -6.87 -3.38
N ILE A 81 6.22 -7.70 -2.38
CA ILE A 81 7.23 -8.38 -1.54
C ILE A 81 7.50 -9.81 -2.01
N GLY A 82 6.56 -10.43 -2.74
CA GLY A 82 6.71 -11.82 -3.21
C GLY A 82 6.55 -12.85 -2.08
N PRO A 83 6.22 -14.12 -2.40
CA PRO A 83 5.87 -15.15 -1.43
C PRO A 83 7.03 -15.70 -0.58
N THR A 84 8.25 -15.17 -0.72
CA THR A 84 9.42 -15.64 0.02
C THR A 84 9.98 -14.52 0.88
N GLY A 85 9.42 -14.40 2.08
CA GLY A 85 10.12 -13.75 3.18
C GLY A 85 11.41 -14.51 3.46
N ILE A 86 12.55 -13.94 3.08
CA ILE A 86 13.82 -14.21 3.75
C ILE A 86 14.44 -12.85 4.03
N GLY A 87 14.14 -12.36 5.24
CA GLY A 87 14.61 -11.06 5.70
C GLY A 87 13.91 -10.51 6.93
N GLY A 88 13.42 -11.36 7.84
CA GLY A 88 13.18 -11.02 9.25
C GLY A 88 11.98 -10.13 9.56
N ARG A 89 10.98 -10.75 10.23
CA ARG A 89 9.86 -10.11 10.96
C ARG A 89 8.62 -9.71 10.14
N ASP A 90 8.12 -10.60 9.30
CA ASP A 90 6.75 -10.51 8.76
C ASP A 90 5.75 -11.16 9.74
N VAL A 91 5.69 -10.63 10.97
CA VAL A 91 4.76 -11.05 12.03
C VAL A 91 3.57 -10.07 12.15
N LEU A 92 3.31 -9.26 11.12
CA LEU A 92 2.41 -8.11 11.26
C LEU A 92 1.02 -8.26 10.64
N PHE A 93 0.68 -9.40 10.04
CA PHE A 93 -0.66 -9.58 9.45
C PHE A 93 -1.32 -10.88 9.90
N ASN A 94 -1.54 -10.98 11.21
CA ASN A 94 -2.60 -11.81 11.78
C ASN A 94 -3.44 -10.94 12.71
N ILE A 95 -4.10 -9.93 12.13
CA ILE A 95 -5.16 -9.15 12.76
C ILE A 95 -6.50 -9.75 12.35
#